data_AF-A0A4Q7LMU7-F1
#
_entry.id   AF-A0A4Q7LMU7-F1
#
_cell.length_a   1.000
_cell.length_b   1.000
_cell.length_c   1.000
_cell.angle_alpha   90.00
_cell.angle_beta   90.00
_cell.angle_gamma   90.00
#
_symmetry.space_group_name_H-M   'P 1'
#
loop_
_entity.id
_entity.type
_entity.pdbx_description
1 polymer ?
#
loop_
_entity_poly.entity_id
_entity_poly.type
_entity_poly.pdbx_seq_one_letter_code
_entity_poly.pdbx_strand_id
1 'polypeptide(L)'
;MSNSPDFVNHCLELLAPLGAVRARRMFGGHGLYVDELFIAIVASERLFLKVDEVSRSAFEAAGCGPFTYATKQGETGVMSYFNAPDEAIESPMLMQPWARLALAAALRARSAMASKTLAAAAKKAARKVAKKVAKTVAKKAARPARTPS
;
A
#
# COMPACT_ATOMS: atom_id res chain seq x y z
N MET A 1 9.16 2.07 22.56
CA MET A 1 9.59 0.67 22.42
C MET A 1 10.60 0.61 21.28
N SER A 2 11.84 0.25 21.57
CA SER A 2 12.91 0.16 20.57
C SER A 2 12.77 -1.17 19.83
N ASN A 3 12.56 -1.14 18.52
CA ASN A 3 12.80 -2.34 17.71
C ASN A 3 14.31 -2.56 17.68
N SER A 4 14.77 -3.73 18.09
CA SER A 4 16.19 -4.07 18.06
C SER A 4 16.70 -4.03 16.61
N PRO A 5 17.83 -3.35 16.32
CA PRO A 5 18.40 -3.33 14.98
C PRO A 5 18.75 -4.74 14.48
N ASP A 6 19.05 -5.64 15.41
CA ASP A 6 19.29 -7.06 15.17
C ASP A 6 18.08 -7.76 14.55
N PHE A 7 16.87 -7.56 15.11
CA PHE A 7 15.63 -8.12 14.56
C PHE A 7 15.31 -7.60 13.15
N VAL A 8 15.59 -6.32 12.91
CA VAL A 8 15.43 -5.74 11.56
C VAL A 8 16.40 -6.39 10.58
N ASN A 9 17.64 -6.63 11.01
CA ASN A 9 18.65 -7.29 10.18
C ASN A 9 18.27 -8.76 9.91
N HIS A 10 17.78 -9.48 10.92
CA HIS A 10 17.23 -10.84 10.75
C HIS A 10 16.11 -10.86 9.72
N CYS A 11 15.15 -9.92 9.81
CA CYS A 11 14.09 -9.80 8.80
C CYS A 11 14.63 -9.51 7.40
N LEU A 12 15.71 -8.72 7.27
CA LEU A 12 16.36 -8.48 5.98
C LEU A 12 16.99 -9.76 5.44
N GLU A 13 17.62 -10.58 6.27
CA GLU A 13 18.22 -11.85 5.86
C GLU A 13 17.15 -12.87 5.44
N LEU A 14 16.03 -12.95 6.16
CA LEU A 14 14.91 -13.81 5.79
C LEU A 14 14.32 -13.44 4.41
N LEU A 15 14.36 -12.15 4.07
CA LEU A 15 13.84 -11.60 2.81
C LEU A 15 14.91 -11.49 1.71
N ALA A 16 16.19 -11.62 2.03
CA ALA A 16 17.30 -11.58 1.08
C ALA A 16 17.13 -12.49 -0.14
N PRO A 17 16.60 -13.73 -0.05
CA PRO A 17 16.40 -14.57 -1.22
C PRO A 17 15.33 -14.07 -2.20
N LEU A 18 14.56 -13.03 -1.86
CA LEU A 18 13.56 -12.45 -2.76
C LEU A 18 14.12 -11.36 -3.67
N GLY A 19 15.26 -10.76 -3.34
CA GLY A 19 15.86 -9.68 -4.12
C GLY A 19 16.51 -8.60 -3.26
N ALA A 20 16.56 -7.37 -3.81
CA ALA A 20 17.22 -6.25 -3.15
C ALA A 20 16.32 -5.66 -2.04
N VAL A 21 16.42 -6.20 -0.83
CA VAL A 21 15.66 -5.76 0.34
C VAL A 21 16.30 -4.52 0.99
N ARG A 22 15.49 -3.53 1.36
CA ARG A 22 15.89 -2.34 2.10
C ARG A 22 14.95 -2.07 3.25
N ALA A 23 15.50 -1.85 4.44
CA ALA A 23 14.75 -1.37 5.60
C ALA A 23 14.77 0.16 5.65
N ARG A 24 13.62 0.78 5.94
CA ARG A 24 13.49 2.22 6.13
C ARG A 24 12.69 2.50 7.40
N ARG A 25 13.28 3.25 8.33
CA ARG A 25 12.63 3.63 9.58
C ARG A 25 11.40 4.52 9.30
N MET A 26 10.23 4.13 9.80
CA MET A 26 8.98 4.89 9.66
C MET A 26 8.08 4.70 10.90
N PHE A 27 7.58 5.81 11.47
CA PHE A 27 6.54 5.83 12.52
C PHE A 27 6.74 4.83 13.68
N GLY A 28 7.92 4.77 14.27
CA GLY A 28 8.19 3.88 15.41
C GLY A 28 8.40 2.41 15.05
N GLY A 29 8.45 2.08 13.76
CA GLY A 29 8.84 0.77 13.21
C GLY A 29 9.84 0.90 12.05
N HIS A 30 9.99 -0.17 11.28
CA HIS A 30 10.81 -0.23 10.06
C HIS A 30 9.99 -0.81 8.91
N GLY A 31 9.80 -0.03 7.86
CA GLY A 31 9.25 -0.51 6.60
C GLY A 31 10.27 -1.30 5.79
N LEU A 32 9.88 -2.42 5.21
CA LEU A 32 10.72 -3.27 4.37
C LEU A 32 10.27 -3.15 2.91
N TYR A 33 11.25 -2.86 2.06
CA TYR A 33 11.08 -2.60 0.64
C TYR A 33 11.89 -3.60 -0.17
N VAL A 34 11.29 -4.25 -1.17
CA VAL A 34 12.00 -5.11 -2.14
C VAL A 34 11.88 -4.47 -3.50
N ASP A 35 12.99 -4.12 -4.14
CA ASP A 35 13.00 -3.46 -5.46
C ASP A 35 12.05 -2.24 -5.51
N GLU A 36 12.10 -1.40 -4.47
CA GLU A 36 11.24 -0.22 -4.25
C GLU A 36 9.76 -0.51 -3.90
N LEU A 37 9.36 -1.78 -3.87
CA LEU A 37 8.02 -2.20 -3.48
C LEU A 37 7.90 -2.37 -1.98
N PHE A 38 6.89 -1.76 -1.39
CA PHE A 38 6.59 -1.97 0.03
C PHE A 38 5.91 -3.33 0.24
N ILE A 39 6.65 -4.27 0.84
CA ILE A 39 6.18 -5.65 1.02
C ILE A 39 5.88 -6.01 2.48
N ALA A 40 6.52 -5.35 3.45
CA ALA A 40 6.39 -5.70 4.85
C ALA A 40 6.72 -4.53 5.78
N ILE A 41 6.34 -4.63 7.05
CA ILE A 41 6.67 -3.68 8.10
C ILE A 41 7.01 -4.41 9.39
N VAL A 42 8.07 -3.96 10.05
CA VAL A 42 8.49 -4.38 11.37
C VAL A 42 7.99 -3.36 12.38
N ALA A 43 7.14 -3.77 13.30
CA ALA A 43 6.65 -2.93 14.38
C ALA A 43 6.48 -3.77 15.65
N SER A 44 6.85 -3.21 16.81
CA SER A 44 6.77 -3.91 18.10
C SER A 44 7.42 -5.30 18.07
N GLU A 45 8.61 -5.42 17.46
CA GLU A 45 9.36 -6.68 17.32
C GLU A 45 8.58 -7.79 16.59
N ARG A 46 7.63 -7.39 15.75
CA ARG A 46 6.85 -8.29 14.90
C ARG A 46 6.95 -7.88 13.45
N LEU A 47 7.07 -8.86 12.58
CA LEU A 47 6.98 -8.66 11.15
C LEU A 47 5.52 -8.77 10.70
N PHE A 48 5.10 -7.81 9.90
CA PHE A 48 3.81 -7.80 9.24
C PHE A 48 4.00 -7.78 7.74
N LEU A 49 3.46 -8.77 7.05
CA LEU A 49 3.56 -8.96 5.61
C LEU A 49 2.34 -8.37 4.91
N LYS A 50 2.55 -7.79 3.72
CA LYS A 50 1.45 -7.30 2.90
C LYS A 50 0.62 -8.46 2.38
N VAL A 51 -0.70 -8.37 2.55
CA VAL A 51 -1.63 -9.35 2.01
C VAL A 51 -2.61 -8.70 1.03
N ASP A 52 -3.05 -9.52 0.09
CA ASP A 52 -4.09 -9.24 -0.89
C ASP A 52 -5.28 -10.18 -0.67
N GLU A 53 -6.41 -9.98 -1.34
CA GLU A 53 -7.59 -10.84 -1.20
C GLU A 53 -7.26 -12.33 -1.46
N VAL A 54 -6.34 -12.61 -2.38
CA VAL A 54 -5.91 -13.98 -2.71
C VAL A 54 -5.05 -14.61 -1.61
N SER A 55 -4.13 -13.85 -1.03
CA SER A 55 -3.23 -14.39 -0.01
C SER A 55 -3.87 -14.41 1.37
N ARG A 56 -4.89 -13.56 1.61
CA ARG A 56 -5.57 -13.42 2.90
C ARG A 56 -6.02 -14.77 3.47
N SER A 57 -6.67 -15.61 2.67
CA SER A 57 -7.15 -16.92 3.13
C SER A 57 -6.04 -17.83 3.63
N ALA A 58 -4.83 -17.75 3.07
CA ALA A 58 -3.69 -18.53 3.55
C ALA A 58 -3.23 -18.03 4.94
N PHE A 59 -3.17 -16.70 5.14
CA PHE A 59 -2.79 -16.12 6.43
C PHE A 59 -3.86 -16.35 7.51
N GLU A 60 -5.14 -16.25 7.16
CA GLU A 60 -6.24 -16.59 8.08
C GLU A 60 -6.21 -18.08 8.45
N ALA A 61 -5.92 -18.98 7.50
CA ALA A 61 -5.77 -20.41 7.77
C ALA A 61 -4.57 -20.71 8.68
N ALA A 62 -3.51 -19.90 8.61
CA ALA A 62 -2.36 -19.97 9.50
C ALA A 62 -2.61 -19.30 10.87
N GLY A 63 -3.83 -18.83 11.17
CA GLY A 63 -4.17 -18.18 12.44
C GLY A 63 -3.58 -16.77 12.61
N CYS A 64 -3.08 -16.18 11.53
CA CYS A 64 -2.46 -14.86 11.57
C CYS A 64 -3.53 -13.77 11.60
N GLY A 65 -3.36 -12.78 12.49
CA GLY A 65 -4.27 -11.64 12.62
C GLY A 65 -3.89 -10.44 11.75
N PRO A 66 -4.85 -9.60 11.32
CA PRO A 66 -4.57 -8.34 10.65
C PRO A 66 -3.85 -7.37 11.59
N PHE A 67 -2.94 -6.58 11.05
CA PHE A 67 -2.28 -5.49 11.75
C PHE A 67 -3.27 -4.36 12.01
N THR A 68 -3.62 -4.17 13.27
CA THR A 68 -4.35 -3.00 13.75
C THR A 68 -3.40 -2.08 14.49
N TYR A 69 -3.32 -0.83 14.05
CA TYR A 69 -2.62 0.22 14.80
C TYR A 69 -3.63 1.26 15.27
N ALA A 70 -3.51 1.64 16.55
CA ALA A 70 -4.26 2.75 17.11
C ALA A 70 -3.56 4.05 16.69
N THR A 71 -4.21 4.89 15.87
CA THR A 71 -3.75 6.27 15.70
C THR A 71 -4.06 7.07 16.96
N LYS A 72 -3.29 8.15 17.21
CA LYS A 72 -3.56 9.12 18.29
C LYS A 72 -4.96 9.76 18.23
N GLN A 73 -5.69 9.59 17.12
CA GLN A 73 -7.05 10.10 16.90
C GLN A 73 -8.13 9.00 17.02
N GLY A 74 -7.76 7.77 17.38
CA GLY A 74 -8.71 6.65 17.53
C GLY A 74 -9.14 5.99 16.21
N GLU A 75 -8.70 6.51 15.05
CA GLU A 75 -8.89 5.83 13.78
C GLU A 75 -7.99 4.59 13.72
N THR A 76 -8.61 3.43 13.63
CA THR A 76 -7.93 2.16 13.36
C THR A 76 -7.71 2.07 11.86
N GLY A 77 -6.49 2.39 11.41
CA GLY A 77 -6.12 2.15 10.03
C GLY A 77 -5.96 0.65 9.81
N VAL A 78 -7.03 -0.04 9.41
CA VAL A 78 -6.93 -1.44 8.98
C VAL A 78 -6.26 -1.44 7.61
N MET A 79 -4.94 -1.53 7.62
CA MET A 79 -4.20 -1.78 6.39
C MET A 79 -4.08 -3.30 6.20
N SER A 80 -4.17 -3.79 4.96
CA SER A 80 -4.05 -5.22 4.60
C SER A 80 -2.63 -5.76 4.85
N TYR A 81 -2.19 -5.76 6.10
CA TYR A 81 -0.98 -6.41 6.57
C TYR A 81 -1.38 -7.44 7.61
N PHE A 82 -0.79 -8.63 7.54
CA PHE A 82 -1.03 -9.70 8.51
C PHE A 82 0.29 -10.03 9.21
N ASN A 83 0.20 -10.49 10.46
CA ASN A 83 1.37 -10.96 11.18
C ASN A 83 1.96 -12.18 10.45
N ALA A 84 3.29 -12.26 10.39
CA ALA A 84 3.96 -13.47 9.91
C ALA A 84 3.83 -14.57 10.98
N PRO A 85 3.51 -15.82 10.62
CA PRO A 85 3.45 -16.91 11.59
C PRO A 85 4.83 -17.11 12.24
N ASP A 86 4.85 -17.48 13.52
CA ASP A 86 6.11 -17.63 14.29
C ASP A 86 7.07 -18.64 13.62
N GLU A 87 6.55 -19.74 13.06
CA GLU A 87 7.32 -20.70 12.26
C GLU A 87 8.04 -20.06 11.06
N ALA A 88 7.46 -19.02 10.45
CA ALA A 88 8.11 -18.30 9.36
C ALA A 88 9.23 -17.37 9.87
N ILE A 89 9.13 -16.84 11.08
CA ILE A 89 10.20 -16.01 11.69
C ILE A 89 11.39 -16.87 12.12
N GLU A 90 11.15 -18.13 12.47
CA GLU A 90 12.18 -19.10 12.88
C GLU A 90 13.00 -19.63 11.71
N SER A 91 12.49 -19.61 10.47
CA SER A 91 13.20 -20.20 9.33
C SER A 91 13.04 -19.42 8.01
N PRO A 92 14.15 -19.07 7.33
CA PRO A 92 14.10 -18.39 6.03
C PRO A 92 13.37 -19.22 4.96
N MET A 93 13.50 -20.55 5.02
CA MET A 93 12.79 -21.46 4.10
C MET A 93 11.28 -21.40 4.29
N LEU A 94 10.81 -21.24 5.53
CA LEU A 94 9.39 -21.11 5.83
C LEU A 94 8.88 -19.70 5.53
N MET A 95 9.70 -18.65 5.69
CA MET A 95 9.34 -17.29 5.29
C MET A 95 9.24 -17.11 3.77
N GLN A 96 10.08 -17.77 2.99
CA GLN A 96 10.11 -17.63 1.52
C GLN A 96 8.74 -17.69 0.83
N PRO A 97 7.88 -18.70 1.05
CA PRO A 97 6.55 -18.75 0.42
C PRO A 97 5.68 -17.55 0.83
N TRP A 98 5.68 -17.17 2.11
CA TRP A 98 4.91 -16.02 2.61
C TRP A 98 5.39 -14.69 2.03
N ALA A 99 6.70 -14.50 1.99
CA ALA A 99 7.31 -13.31 1.40
C ALA A 99 7.07 -13.24 -0.11
N ARG A 100 7.07 -14.37 -0.83
CA ARG A 100 6.71 -14.42 -2.26
C ARG A 100 5.25 -14.03 -2.48
N LEU A 101 4.33 -14.50 -1.62
CA LEU A 101 2.94 -14.08 -1.66
C LEU A 101 2.80 -12.57 -1.41
N ALA A 102 3.54 -12.02 -0.44
CA ALA A 102 3.55 -10.59 -0.16
C ALA A 102 4.13 -9.75 -1.30
N LEU A 103 5.20 -10.21 -1.95
CA LEU A 103 5.77 -9.58 -3.14
C LEU A 103 4.78 -9.62 -4.31
N ALA A 104 4.14 -10.76 -4.56
CA ALA A 104 3.11 -10.89 -5.59
C ALA A 104 1.91 -9.96 -5.31
N ALA A 105 1.49 -9.86 -4.05
CA ALA A 105 0.46 -8.92 -3.60
C ALA A 105 0.88 -7.46 -3.84
N ALA A 106 2.12 -7.09 -3.52
CA ALA A 106 2.65 -5.74 -3.77
C ALA A 106 2.73 -5.41 -5.27
N LEU A 107 3.14 -6.38 -6.11
CA LEU A 107 3.16 -6.24 -7.57
C LEU A 107 1.75 -6.08 -8.14
N ARG A 108 0.77 -6.87 -7.68
CA ARG A 108 -0.64 -6.73 -8.06
C ARG A 108 -1.19 -5.38 -7.62
N ALA A 109 -0.90 -4.96 -6.40
CA ALA A 109 -1.31 -3.65 -5.89
C ALA A 109 -0.68 -2.50 -6.71
N ARG A 110 0.61 -2.59 -7.08
CA ARG A 110 1.27 -1.60 -7.97
C ARG A 110 0.64 -1.59 -9.35
N SER A 111 0.34 -2.75 -9.92
CA SER A 111 -0.29 -2.87 -11.24
C SER A 111 -1.72 -2.32 -11.23
N ALA A 112 -2.49 -2.62 -10.19
CA ALA A 112 -3.82 -2.05 -9.96
C ALA A 112 -3.77 -0.55 -9.69
N MET A 113 -2.74 -0.06 -8.99
CA MET A 113 -2.55 1.37 -8.75
C MET A 113 -2.08 2.10 -10.01
N ALA A 114 -1.28 1.48 -10.87
CA ALA A 114 -0.90 2.05 -12.16
C ALA A 114 -2.12 2.22 -13.08
N SER A 115 -2.97 1.19 -13.18
CA SER A 115 -4.23 1.26 -13.94
C SER A 115 -5.23 2.24 -13.31
N LYS A 116 -5.33 2.29 -11.97
CA LYS A 116 -6.21 3.24 -11.26
C LYS A 116 -5.71 4.68 -11.32
N THR A 117 -4.39 4.92 -11.34
CA THR A 117 -3.80 6.26 -11.50
C THR A 117 -4.02 6.78 -12.91
N LEU A 118 -3.87 5.93 -13.93
CA LEU A 118 -4.22 6.28 -15.31
C LEU A 118 -5.72 6.56 -15.45
N ALA A 119 -6.59 5.74 -14.84
CA ALA A 119 -8.04 5.95 -14.85
C ALA A 119 -8.46 7.22 -14.07
N ALA A 120 -7.81 7.52 -12.94
CA ALA A 120 -8.05 8.72 -12.14
C ALA A 120 -7.57 9.99 -12.86
N ALA A 121 -6.43 9.93 -13.55
CA ALA A 121 -5.92 11.01 -14.41
C ALA A 121 -6.87 11.27 -15.59
N ALA A 122 -7.36 10.21 -16.25
CA ALA A 122 -8.35 10.31 -17.32
C ALA A 122 -9.68 10.92 -16.84
N LYS A 123 -10.19 10.49 -15.67
CA LYS A 123 -11.39 11.10 -15.06
C LYS A 123 -11.18 12.58 -14.69
N LYS A 124 -9.99 12.96 -14.20
CA LYS A 124 -9.66 14.36 -13.92
C LYS A 124 -9.60 15.21 -15.19
N ALA A 125 -9.06 14.68 -16.28
CA ALA A 125 -9.02 15.35 -17.58
C ALA A 125 -10.42 15.56 -18.15
N ALA A 126 -11.26 14.53 -18.15
CA ALA A 126 -12.66 14.60 -18.63
C ALA A 126 -13.49 15.64 -17.84
N ARG A 127 -13.36 15.67 -16.51
CA ARG A 127 -14.07 16.64 -15.66
C ARG A 127 -13.63 18.09 -15.92
N LYS A 128 -12.36 18.31 -16.30
CA LYS A 128 -11.83 19.64 -16.64
C LYS A 128 -12.37 20.14 -17.98
N VAL A 129 -12.51 19.25 -18.97
CA VAL A 129 -13.08 19.56 -20.29
C VAL A 129 -14.57 19.91 -20.18
N ALA A 130 -15.36 19.11 -19.46
CA ALA A 130 -16.78 19.37 -19.25
C ALA A 130 -17.04 20.73 -18.56
N LYS A 131 -16.21 21.09 -17.57
CA LYS A 131 -16.33 22.37 -16.85
C LYS A 131 -15.95 23.58 -17.73
N LYS A 132 -15.04 23.41 -18.70
CA LYS A 132 -14.65 24.46 -19.66
C LYS A 132 -15.73 24.68 -20.73
N VAL A 133 -16.38 23.61 -21.19
CA VAL A 133 -17.50 23.69 -22.14
C VAL A 133 -18.70 24.39 -21.50
N ALA A 134 -19.09 24.01 -20.28
CA ALA A 134 -20.20 24.66 -19.56
C ALA A 134 -19.97 26.18 -19.35
N LYS A 135 -18.73 26.58 -19.02
CA LYS A 135 -18.37 27.99 -18.83
C LYS A 135 -18.36 28.80 -20.13
N THR A 136 -18.13 28.15 -21.27
CA THR A 136 -18.15 28.79 -22.60
C THR A 136 -19.58 28.98 -23.10
N VAL A 137 -20.47 28.02 -22.85
CA VAL A 137 -21.89 28.11 -23.23
C VAL A 137 -22.61 29.16 -22.38
N ALA A 138 -22.35 29.21 -21.07
CA ALA A 138 -22.92 30.25 -20.18
C ALA A 138 -22.50 31.68 -20.56
N LYS A 139 -21.28 31.87 -21.07
CA LYS A 139 -20.79 33.18 -21.52
C LYS A 139 -21.39 33.63 -22.85
N LYS A 140 -21.85 32.69 -23.70
CA LYS A 140 -22.49 32.99 -24.99
C LYS A 140 -23.97 33.37 -24.83
N ALA A 141 -24.65 32.88 -23.79
CA ALA A 141 -26.04 33.21 -23.48
C ALA A 141 -26.24 34.60 -22.83
N ALA A 142 -25.18 35.21 -22.29
CA ALA A 142 -25.23 36.47 -21.56
C ALA A 142 -24.86 37.72 -22.39
N ARG A 143 -24.96 37.66 -23.73
CA ARG A 143 -24.73 38.85 -24.58
C ARG A 143 -26.07 39.60 -24.74
N PRO A 144 -26.31 40.74 -24.05
CA PRO A 144 -27.55 41.49 -24.23
C PRO A 144 -27.57 42.07 -25.65
N ALA A 145 -28.69 41.85 -26.34
CA ALA A 145 -29.04 42.61 -27.53
C ALA A 145 -29.12 44.08 -27.14
N ARG A 146 -28.15 44.89 -27.60
CA ARG A 146 -28.30 46.34 -27.63
C ARG A 146 -29.46 46.64 -28.57
N THR A 147 -30.55 47.14 -28.02
CA THR A 147 -31.57 47.89 -28.75
C THR A 147 -30.93 49.18 -29.26
N PRO A 148 -30.83 49.45 -30.56
CA PRO A 148 -30.72 50.82 -31.03
C PRO A 148 -32.11 51.46 -31.04
N SER A 149 -32.08 52.77 -30.80
CA SER A 149 -33.18 53.72 -30.62
C SER A 149 -34.28 53.69 -31.67
#